data_AF-A0A520LCS3-F1
#
_entry.id   AF-A0A520LCS3-F1
#
_cell.length_a   1.000
_cell.length_b   1.000
_cell.length_c   1.000
_cell.angle_alpha   90.00
_cell.angle_beta   90.00
_cell.angle_gamma   90.00
#
_symmetry.space_group_name_H-M   'P 1'
#
loop_
_entity.id
_entity.type
_entity.pdbx_description
1 polymer ?
#
loop_
_entity_poly.entity_id
_entity_poly.type
_entity_poly.pdbx_seq_one_letter_code
_entity_poly.pdbx_strand_id
1 'polypeptide(L)'
;MKQIVSIALNIPFLTAPGIFAASLDEKASEILEYYCFDCHDAASQKGNLNMEELLKKGSFDGALMFDNLLTGKMPPANKDQPEAEEKRAVLDWLAKQQRDHHQESFRRLSRHEFIHSVNDLLGTDLDLNGDIPEDRGTNDFDSNRKIQLSREMLESYFS
;
A
#
# COMPACT_ATOMS: atom_id res chain seq x y z
N MET A 1 4.25 -15.53 -72.71
CA MET A 1 4.90 -16.47 -71.76
C MET A 1 6.03 -15.75 -71.05
N LYS A 2 5.87 -15.47 -69.75
CA LYS A 2 6.90 -15.22 -68.74
C LYS A 2 6.15 -14.92 -67.43
N GLN A 3 5.91 -15.96 -66.64
CA GLN A 3 5.48 -15.79 -65.26
C GLN A 3 6.72 -15.83 -64.37
N ILE A 4 6.86 -14.81 -63.54
CA ILE A 4 7.95 -14.65 -62.58
C ILE A 4 7.44 -15.18 -61.25
N VAL A 5 8.11 -16.21 -60.74
CA VAL A 5 7.86 -16.81 -59.42
C VAL A 5 8.49 -15.90 -58.37
N SER A 6 7.69 -15.39 -57.43
CA SER A 6 8.19 -14.71 -56.22
C SER A 6 8.08 -15.66 -55.03
N ILE A 7 9.24 -16.02 -54.49
CA ILE A 7 9.43 -16.82 -53.29
C ILE A 7 9.10 -15.93 -52.08
N ALA A 8 8.06 -16.28 -51.32
CA ALA A 8 7.79 -15.68 -50.01
C ALA A 8 8.60 -16.44 -48.95
N LEU A 9 9.48 -15.73 -48.25
CA LEU A 9 10.24 -16.23 -47.12
C LEU A 9 9.99 -15.31 -45.91
N ASN A 10 9.83 -15.94 -44.74
CA ASN A 10 10.20 -15.43 -43.40
C ASN A 10 9.20 -14.45 -42.72
N ILE A 11 8.88 -14.51 -41.40
CA ILE A 11 9.45 -15.13 -40.18
C ILE A 11 8.29 -15.29 -39.16
N PRO A 12 8.20 -16.35 -38.33
CA PRO A 12 7.27 -16.35 -37.21
C PRO A 12 7.80 -15.42 -36.11
N PHE A 13 7.06 -14.34 -35.83
CA PHE A 13 7.33 -13.43 -34.73
C PHE A 13 7.12 -14.19 -33.41
N LEU A 14 8.22 -14.53 -32.73
CA LEU A 14 8.20 -15.10 -31.39
C LEU A 14 7.71 -14.01 -30.43
N THR A 15 6.43 -14.06 -30.06
CA THR A 15 5.91 -13.25 -28.96
C THR A 15 6.44 -13.82 -27.64
N ALA A 16 7.41 -13.14 -27.05
CA ALA A 16 7.80 -13.39 -25.67
C ALA A 16 6.60 -13.10 -24.74
N PRO A 17 6.34 -13.91 -23.70
CA PRO A 17 5.29 -13.61 -22.74
C PRO A 17 5.73 -12.38 -21.94
N GLY A 18 4.97 -11.29 -22.10
CA GLY A 18 5.07 -10.11 -21.25
C GLY A 18 4.83 -10.50 -19.79
N ILE A 19 5.72 -9.99 -18.95
CA ILE A 19 5.72 -10.09 -17.49
C ILE A 19 4.32 -9.77 -16.97
N PHE A 20 3.77 -10.65 -16.12
CA PHE A 20 2.48 -10.50 -15.46
C PHE A 20 2.53 -9.27 -14.53
N ALA A 21 2.17 -8.10 -15.07
CA ALA A 21 1.77 -6.95 -14.28
C ALA A 21 0.43 -7.31 -13.62
N ALA A 22 0.21 -6.87 -12.37
CA ALA A 22 -1.13 -6.88 -11.79
C ALA A 22 -2.09 -6.26 -12.81
N SER A 23 -3.08 -7.02 -13.27
CA SER A 23 -3.94 -6.60 -14.36
C SER A 23 -4.69 -5.34 -13.94
N LEU A 24 -4.26 -4.18 -14.44
CA LEU A 24 -5.04 -2.96 -14.40
C LEU A 24 -6.36 -3.24 -15.09
N ASP A 25 -7.46 -2.92 -14.41
CA ASP A 25 -8.79 -2.94 -15.02
C ASP A 25 -8.79 -1.88 -16.13
N GLU A 26 -9.23 -2.24 -17.34
CA GLU A 26 -9.21 -1.36 -18.52
C GLU A 26 -9.92 -0.03 -18.24
N LYS A 27 -11.03 -0.07 -17.49
CA LYS A 27 -11.77 1.11 -17.07
C LYS A 27 -10.96 1.98 -16.10
N ALA A 28 -10.23 1.37 -15.18
CA ALA A 28 -9.39 2.11 -14.23
C ALA A 28 -8.19 2.75 -14.94
N SER A 29 -7.58 2.08 -15.93
CA SER A 29 -6.45 2.66 -16.67
C SER A 29 -6.83 3.91 -17.44
N GLU A 30 -7.97 3.91 -18.13
CA GLU A 30 -8.44 5.08 -18.91
C GLU A 30 -8.68 6.29 -18.00
N ILE A 31 -9.32 6.07 -16.84
CA ILE A 31 -9.60 7.14 -15.86
C ILE A 31 -8.29 7.69 -15.27
N LEU A 32 -7.34 6.81 -14.93
CA LEU A 32 -6.03 7.24 -14.41
C LEU A 32 -5.26 8.07 -15.45
N GLU A 33 -5.29 7.66 -16.73
CA GLU A 33 -4.67 8.39 -17.86
C GLU A 33 -5.17 9.82 -17.94
N TYR A 34 -6.49 10.01 -17.85
CA TYR A 34 -7.10 11.32 -17.96
C TYR A 34 -6.91 12.22 -16.72
N TYR A 35 -7.11 11.68 -15.51
CA TYR A 35 -7.14 12.51 -14.29
C TYR A 35 -5.83 12.55 -13.50
N CYS A 36 -4.91 11.60 -13.70
CA CYS A 36 -3.75 11.41 -12.82
C CYS A 36 -2.40 11.61 -13.50
N PHE A 37 -2.19 11.02 -14.69
CA PHE A 37 -0.86 11.00 -15.31
C PHE A 37 -0.36 12.39 -15.74
N ASP A 38 -1.24 13.32 -16.07
CA ASP A 38 -0.88 14.72 -16.36
C ASP A 38 -0.05 15.42 -15.27
N CYS A 39 -0.14 14.94 -14.02
CA CYS A 39 0.59 15.52 -12.88
C CYS A 39 1.53 14.52 -12.19
N HIS A 40 1.25 13.22 -12.27
CA HIS A 40 1.95 12.16 -11.54
C HIS A 40 2.69 11.18 -12.45
N ASP A 41 3.00 11.57 -13.68
CA ASP A 41 3.88 10.83 -14.59
C ASP A 41 5.37 10.90 -14.15
N ALA A 42 6.23 10.24 -14.92
CA ALA A 42 7.67 10.22 -14.64
C ALA A 42 8.35 11.58 -14.81
N ALA A 43 7.75 12.52 -15.56
CA ALA A 43 8.34 13.82 -15.87
C ALA A 43 7.95 14.92 -14.84
N SER A 44 6.67 14.98 -14.46
CA SER A 44 6.11 16.01 -13.59
C SER A 44 6.22 15.67 -12.12
N GLN A 45 5.96 14.41 -11.75
CA GLN A 45 6.08 13.86 -10.39
C GLN A 45 5.54 14.77 -9.27
N LYS A 46 4.42 15.45 -9.50
CA LYS A 46 3.84 16.38 -8.50
C LYS A 46 3.49 15.61 -7.23
N GLY A 47 3.70 16.25 -6.08
CA GLY A 47 3.50 15.59 -4.79
C GLY A 47 4.44 14.41 -4.54
N ASN A 48 5.58 14.35 -5.25
CA ASN A 48 6.57 13.28 -5.13
C ASN A 48 5.99 11.88 -5.43
N LEU A 49 5.08 11.81 -6.40
CA LEU A 49 4.41 10.59 -6.84
C LEU A 49 4.67 10.37 -8.34
N ASN A 50 5.28 9.24 -8.67
CA ASN A 50 5.47 8.74 -10.03
C ASN A 50 4.64 7.45 -10.21
N MET A 51 3.53 7.55 -10.92
CA MET A 51 2.59 6.44 -11.14
C MET A 51 3.13 5.40 -12.11
N GLU A 52 3.92 5.78 -13.11
CA GLU A 52 4.51 4.81 -14.05
C GLU A 52 5.47 3.85 -13.33
N GLU A 53 6.32 4.38 -12.45
CA GLU A 53 7.24 3.56 -11.67
C GLU A 53 6.47 2.70 -10.65
N LEU A 54 5.44 3.28 -10.04
CA LEU A 54 4.61 2.61 -9.04
C LEU A 54 3.84 1.43 -9.64
N LEU A 55 3.26 1.58 -10.83
CA LEU A 55 2.55 0.50 -11.53
C LEU A 55 3.49 -0.63 -11.98
N LYS A 56 4.74 -0.32 -12.35
CA LYS A 56 5.76 -1.34 -12.70
C LYS A 56 6.11 -2.27 -11.55
N LYS A 57 5.93 -1.83 -10.29
CA LYS A 57 6.21 -2.65 -9.08
C LYS A 57 5.17 -3.75 -8.86
N GLY A 58 4.04 -3.71 -9.57
CA GLY A 58 2.96 -4.71 -9.50
C GLY A 58 2.09 -4.62 -8.24
N SER A 59 2.68 -4.37 -7.06
CA SER A 59 1.96 -4.12 -5.81
C SER A 59 2.56 -2.94 -5.05
N PHE A 60 1.70 -2.11 -4.46
CA PHE A 60 2.09 -0.88 -3.77
C PHE A 60 1.10 -0.55 -2.65
N ASP A 61 1.48 0.36 -1.74
CA ASP A 61 0.55 0.91 -0.75
C ASP A 61 -0.23 2.06 -1.40
N GLY A 62 -1.53 1.83 -1.62
CA GLY A 62 -2.42 2.76 -2.31
C GLY A 62 -3.19 3.68 -1.36
N ALA A 63 -3.00 3.55 -0.04
CA ALA A 63 -3.87 4.18 0.96
C ALA A 63 -3.97 5.70 0.80
N LEU A 64 -2.84 6.39 0.58
CA LEU A 64 -2.85 7.85 0.42
C LEU A 64 -3.58 8.30 -0.86
N MET A 65 -3.42 7.56 -1.96
CA MET A 65 -4.15 7.84 -3.20
C MET A 65 -5.65 7.60 -3.01
N PHE A 66 -5.99 6.50 -2.35
CA PHE A 66 -7.37 6.14 -2.01
C PHE A 66 -8.03 7.24 -1.18
N ASP A 67 -7.40 7.69 -0.10
CA ASP A 67 -7.93 8.73 0.78
C ASP A 67 -8.10 10.08 0.07
N ASN A 68 -7.11 10.47 -0.72
CA ASN A 68 -7.17 11.74 -1.45
C ASN A 68 -8.28 11.73 -2.51
N LEU A 69 -8.47 10.63 -3.22
CA LEU A 69 -9.56 10.47 -4.18
C LEU A 69 -10.92 10.40 -3.45
N LEU A 70 -11.02 9.59 -2.38
CA LEU A 70 -12.23 9.42 -1.58
C LEU A 70 -12.71 10.76 -0.99
N THR A 71 -11.78 11.56 -0.45
CA THR A 71 -12.08 12.87 0.14
C THR A 71 -12.19 14.00 -0.89
N GLY A 72 -11.96 13.74 -2.18
CA GLY A 72 -12.03 14.76 -3.22
C GLY A 72 -10.91 15.81 -3.15
N LYS A 73 -9.79 15.47 -2.50
CA LYS A 73 -8.56 16.28 -2.53
C LYS A 73 -7.83 16.15 -3.86
N MET A 74 -8.00 15.01 -4.52
CA MET A 74 -7.46 14.73 -5.84
C MET A 74 -8.58 14.30 -6.80
N PRO A 75 -8.58 14.81 -8.04
CA PRO A 75 -7.70 15.88 -8.56
C PRO A 75 -7.88 17.22 -7.80
N PRO A 76 -6.94 18.17 -7.87
CA PRO A 76 -7.10 19.47 -7.21
C PRO A 76 -8.32 20.22 -7.70
N ALA A 77 -8.89 21.13 -6.89
CA ALA A 77 -10.14 21.83 -7.22
C ALA A 77 -10.13 22.66 -8.52
N ASN A 78 -8.95 22.99 -9.05
CA ASN A 78 -8.77 23.68 -10.34
C ASN A 78 -8.58 22.74 -11.53
N LYS A 79 -8.82 21.44 -11.34
CA LYS A 79 -8.78 20.38 -12.35
C LYS A 79 -10.12 19.67 -12.41
N ASP A 80 -10.38 19.06 -13.56
CA ASP A 80 -11.58 18.27 -13.79
C ASP A 80 -11.64 17.14 -12.75
N GLN A 81 -12.84 16.93 -12.20
CA GLN A 81 -13.09 15.93 -11.17
C GLN A 81 -13.76 14.72 -11.81
N PRO A 82 -13.39 13.49 -11.40
CA PRO A 82 -14.06 12.29 -11.86
C PRO A 82 -15.50 12.26 -11.38
N GLU A 83 -16.38 11.77 -12.24
CA GLU A 83 -17.77 11.50 -11.89
C GLU A 83 -17.85 10.38 -10.84
N ALA A 84 -19.00 10.27 -10.15
CA ALA A 84 -19.16 9.31 -9.05
C ALA A 84 -18.84 7.86 -9.44
N GLU A 85 -19.18 7.46 -10.67
CA GLU A 85 -18.93 6.11 -11.18
C GLU A 85 -17.44 5.88 -11.52
N GLU A 86 -16.77 6.88 -12.10
CA GLU A 86 -15.34 6.83 -12.42
C GLU A 86 -14.51 6.78 -11.14
N LYS A 87 -14.84 7.66 -10.18
CA LYS A 87 -14.25 7.66 -8.84
C LYS A 87 -14.39 6.30 -8.18
N ARG A 88 -15.57 5.69 -8.25
CA ARG A 88 -15.81 4.35 -7.69
C ARG A 88 -14.92 3.29 -8.36
N ALA A 89 -14.80 3.30 -9.69
CA ALA A 89 -13.98 2.33 -10.41
C ALA A 89 -12.50 2.39 -9.97
N VAL A 90 -11.95 3.59 -9.79
CA VAL A 90 -10.57 3.77 -9.34
C VAL A 90 -10.40 3.38 -7.87
N LEU A 91 -11.36 3.71 -6.99
CA LEU A 91 -11.33 3.28 -5.59
C LEU A 91 -11.40 1.75 -5.46
N ASP A 92 -12.27 1.09 -6.22
CA ASP A 92 -12.40 -0.37 -6.25
C ASP A 92 -11.11 -1.03 -6.78
N TRP A 93 -10.41 -0.40 -7.74
CA TRP A 93 -9.11 -0.85 -8.22
C TRP A 93 -8.01 -0.64 -7.17
N LEU A 94 -7.91 0.54 -6.55
CA LEU A 94 -6.93 0.85 -5.50
C LEU A 94 -7.07 -0.08 -4.30
N ALA A 95 -8.31 -0.41 -3.90
CA ALA A 95 -8.59 -1.33 -2.81
C ALA A 95 -8.00 -2.74 -3.06
N LYS A 96 -7.93 -3.17 -4.33
CA LYS A 96 -7.31 -4.46 -4.71
C LYS A 96 -5.79 -4.39 -4.74
N GLN A 97 -5.19 -3.21 -4.88
CA GLN A 97 -3.73 -3.05 -4.92
C GLN A 97 -3.10 -2.93 -3.54
N GLN A 98 -3.90 -2.58 -2.55
CA GLN A 98 -3.47 -2.63 -1.17
C GLN A 98 -2.94 -4.03 -0.90
N ARG A 99 -1.65 -4.12 -0.55
CA ARG A 99 -1.09 -5.38 -0.02
C ARG A 99 -2.04 -5.89 1.04
N ASP A 100 -2.10 -7.21 1.23
CA ASP A 100 -2.51 -7.75 2.52
C ASP A 100 -1.55 -7.15 3.56
N HIS A 101 -1.88 -5.94 4.03
CA HIS A 101 -1.50 -5.49 5.34
C HIS A 101 -2.17 -6.51 6.20
N HIS A 102 -1.40 -7.55 6.52
CA HIS A 102 -1.58 -8.31 7.72
C HIS A 102 -1.45 -7.27 8.83
N GLN A 103 -2.54 -6.53 9.07
CA GLN A 103 -2.82 -5.94 10.35
C GLN A 103 -2.85 -7.17 11.23
N GLU A 104 -1.74 -7.38 11.92
CA GLU A 104 -1.58 -8.46 12.86
C GLU A 104 -2.81 -8.42 13.74
N SER A 105 -3.66 -9.44 13.61
CA SER A 105 -5.02 -9.42 14.18
C SER A 105 -4.99 -9.37 15.70
N PHE A 106 -3.81 -9.60 16.26
CA PHE A 106 -3.47 -9.47 17.65
C PHE A 106 -2.25 -8.54 17.79
N ARG A 107 -2.33 -7.64 18.77
CA ARG A 107 -1.20 -6.87 19.27
C ARG A 107 -1.09 -7.12 20.77
N ARG A 108 0.14 -7.06 21.29
CA ARG A 108 0.35 -7.01 22.74
C ARG A 108 0.09 -5.59 23.23
N LEU A 109 -0.36 -5.46 24.48
CA LEU A 109 -0.27 -4.18 25.19
C LEU A 109 1.21 -3.83 25.42
N SER A 110 1.58 -2.57 25.29
CA SER A 110 2.91 -2.12 25.69
C SER A 110 3.10 -2.28 27.21
N ARG A 111 4.34 -2.24 27.69
CA ARG A 111 4.66 -2.24 29.12
C ARG A 111 3.82 -1.19 29.87
N HIS A 112 3.78 0.03 29.34
CA HIS A 112 3.03 1.14 29.94
C HIS A 112 1.52 0.89 29.93
N GLU A 113 0.96 0.44 28.80
CA GLU A 113 -0.47 0.12 28.69
C GLU A 113 -0.88 -1.02 29.64
N PHE A 114 -0.03 -2.04 29.79
CA PHE A 114 -0.28 -3.15 30.69
C PHE A 114 -0.30 -2.70 32.16
N ILE A 115 0.73 -1.96 32.59
CA ILE A 115 0.82 -1.45 33.97
C ILE A 115 -0.39 -0.57 34.31
N HIS A 116 -0.75 0.35 33.41
CA HIS A 116 -1.93 1.19 33.59
C HIS A 116 -3.21 0.37 33.67
N SER A 117 -3.39 -0.62 32.80
CA SER A 117 -4.59 -1.47 32.79
C SER A 117 -4.72 -2.30 34.07
N VAL A 118 -3.61 -2.82 34.61
CA VAL A 118 -3.61 -3.59 35.87
C VAL A 118 -3.97 -2.69 37.04
N ASN A 119 -3.34 -1.51 37.14
CA ASN A 119 -3.60 -0.56 38.21
C ASN A 119 -5.03 -0.03 38.18
N ASP A 120 -5.56 0.29 37.00
CA ASP A 120 -6.95 0.73 36.82
C ASP A 120 -7.95 -0.38 37.18
N LEU A 121 -7.74 -1.60 36.68
CA LEU A 121 -8.66 -2.71 36.88
C LEU A 121 -8.69 -3.21 38.34
N LEU A 122 -7.54 -3.21 39.01
CA LEU A 122 -7.40 -3.76 40.37
C LEU A 122 -7.42 -2.68 41.46
N GLY A 123 -7.42 -1.40 41.09
CA GLY A 123 -7.31 -0.28 42.03
C GLY A 123 -5.98 -0.25 42.78
N THR A 124 -4.90 -0.65 42.12
CA THR A 124 -3.54 -0.69 42.68
C THR A 124 -2.68 0.46 42.16
N ASP A 125 -1.52 0.67 42.77
CA ASP A 125 -0.50 1.63 42.32
C ASP A 125 0.87 0.96 42.29
N LEU A 126 1.00 -0.06 41.44
CA LEU A 126 2.23 -0.82 41.26
C LEU A 126 3.13 -0.12 40.24
N ASP A 127 4.39 0.08 40.60
CA ASP A 127 5.46 0.45 39.66
C ASP A 127 6.22 -0.81 39.22
N LEU A 128 5.88 -1.32 38.03
CA LEU A 128 6.48 -2.53 37.45
C LEU A 128 7.46 -2.20 36.30
N ASN A 129 7.91 -0.95 36.19
CA ASN A 129 8.75 -0.54 35.05
C ASN A 129 10.10 -1.26 35.02
N GLY A 130 10.63 -1.63 36.19
CA GLY A 130 11.88 -2.40 36.34
C GLY A 130 11.70 -3.92 36.28
N ASP A 131 10.48 -4.41 36.48
CA ASP A 131 10.16 -5.85 36.54
C ASP A 131 9.70 -6.40 35.19
N ILE A 132 9.20 -5.52 34.32
CA ILE A 132 8.71 -5.87 32.99
C ILE A 132 9.71 -5.36 31.94
N PRO A 133 10.17 -6.24 31.03
CA PRO A 133 11.08 -5.84 29.96
C PRO A 133 10.49 -4.75 29.06
N GLU A 134 11.36 -3.88 28.56
CA GLU A 134 10.96 -2.78 27.69
C GLU A 134 10.62 -3.26 26.27
N ASP A 135 9.60 -2.62 25.68
CA ASP A 135 9.21 -2.88 24.29
C ASP A 135 10.22 -2.32 23.31
N ARG A 136 10.70 -3.16 22.39
CA ARG A 136 11.56 -2.72 21.29
C ARG A 136 10.74 -2.17 20.14
N GLY A 137 11.20 -1.09 19.52
CA GLY A 137 10.62 -0.55 18.28
C GLY A 137 9.51 0.48 18.47
N THR A 138 9.30 0.97 19.69
CA THR A 138 8.52 2.16 20.02
C THR A 138 9.38 3.41 19.78
N ASN A 139 9.59 3.76 18.52
CA ASN A 139 10.33 4.96 18.15
C ASN A 139 9.50 6.21 18.50
N ASP A 140 9.73 6.77 19.69
CA ASP A 140 9.20 8.04 20.21
C ASP A 140 7.86 8.01 20.98
N PHE A 141 7.11 6.90 20.99
CA PHE A 141 5.83 6.80 21.69
C PHE A 141 5.68 5.51 22.51
N ASP A 142 5.15 5.61 23.72
CA ASP A 142 4.92 4.48 24.64
C ASP A 142 3.82 3.49 24.18
N SER A 143 3.07 3.84 23.14
CA SER A 143 2.05 2.98 22.52
C SER A 143 2.33 2.80 21.03
N ASN A 144 2.25 1.56 20.55
CA ASN A 144 2.40 1.24 19.13
C ASN A 144 1.57 -0.01 18.77
N ARG A 145 0.89 0.05 17.62
CA ARG A 145 0.08 -1.06 17.09
C ARG A 145 0.91 -2.22 16.52
N LYS A 146 2.22 -2.04 16.37
CA LYS A 146 3.16 -3.03 15.85
C LYS A 146 3.83 -3.87 16.94
N ILE A 147 3.52 -3.64 18.22
CA ILE A 147 4.13 -4.39 19.33
C ILE A 147 3.62 -5.84 19.29
N GLN A 148 4.54 -6.76 19.11
CA GLN A 148 4.29 -8.19 19.06
C GLN A 148 5.04 -8.93 20.17
N LEU A 149 4.62 -10.16 20.42
CA LEU A 149 5.33 -11.08 21.30
C LEU A 149 6.52 -11.67 20.54
N SER A 150 7.73 -11.15 20.79
CA SER A 150 8.96 -11.72 20.25
C SER A 150 9.51 -12.81 21.18
N ARG A 151 10.37 -13.67 20.63
CA ARG A 151 11.05 -14.72 21.41
C ARG A 151 11.93 -14.12 22.50
N GLU A 152 12.69 -13.08 22.17
CA GLU A 152 13.62 -12.40 23.07
C GLU A 152 12.87 -11.75 24.25
N MET A 153 11.69 -11.17 23.96
CA MET A 153 10.80 -10.63 24.99
C MET A 153 10.29 -11.73 25.92
N LEU A 154 9.82 -12.86 25.38
CA LEU A 154 9.40 -14.01 26.20
C LEU A 154 10.53 -14.53 27.09
N GLU A 155 11.74 -14.67 26.54
CA GLU A 155 12.92 -15.10 27.30
C GLU A 155 13.22 -14.16 28.48
N SER A 156 13.05 -12.84 28.32
CA SER A 156 13.30 -11.87 29.39
C SER A 156 12.32 -11.89 30.57
N TYR A 157 11.17 -12.57 30.46
CA TYR A 157 10.27 -12.80 31.61
C TYR A 157 10.72 -13.97 32.50
N PHE A 158 11.54 -14.88 31.97
CA PHE A 158 11.94 -16.12 32.66
C PHE A 158 13.42 -16.17 33.04
N SER A 159 14.15 -15.07 32.81
CA SER A 159 15.56 -14.88 33.21
C SER A 159 15.66 -14.08 34.50
#